data_AF-V5I7Y9-F1
#
_entry.id   AF-V5I7Y9-F1
#
_cell.length_a   1.000
_cell.length_b   1.000
_cell.length_c   1.000
_cell.angle_alpha   90.00
_cell.angle_beta   90.00
_cell.angle_gamma   90.00
#
_symmetry.space_group_name_H-M   'P 1'
#
loop_
_entity.id
_entity.type
_entity.pdbx_description
1 polymer ?
#
loop_
_entity_poly.entity_id
_entity_poly.type
_entity_poly.pdbx_seq_one_letter_code
_entity_poly.pdbx_strand_id
1 'polypeptide(L)'
;YNGLPSNLISRNVQHYILSHGFFFDNESKEKQLDFFWEMLGIRVHRNTVPILLYPGQSYSVYIGFHTYDTNVHSAFLLLRNNLTILEVVQLRAQGALPLFKFGNRKPGSLQPLTFDMTDKHLRDCERQKQYSTSQPNLTVKRTFTARNIGDVTIYINSFHINDLLCEGYGFK
;
A
#
# COMPACT_ATOMS: atom_id res chain seq x y z
N TYR A 1 -15.03 -5.22 -32.48
CA TYR A 1 -15.93 -4.05 -32.48
C TYR A 1 -17.07 -4.13 -33.51
N ASN A 2 -17.30 -5.24 -34.21
CA ASN A 2 -18.50 -5.39 -35.04
C ASN A 2 -19.60 -6.06 -34.22
N GLY A 3 -20.68 -5.32 -33.92
CA GLY A 3 -21.89 -5.85 -33.26
C GLY A 3 -22.29 -5.20 -31.93
N LEU A 4 -21.54 -4.23 -31.37
CA LEU A 4 -22.03 -3.45 -30.23
C LEU A 4 -22.81 -2.21 -30.69
N PRO A 5 -23.97 -1.89 -30.08
CA PRO A 5 -24.68 -0.66 -30.37
C PRO A 5 -23.88 0.56 -29.92
N SER A 6 -23.94 1.63 -30.72
CA SER A 6 -23.05 2.80 -30.63
C SER A 6 -23.16 3.62 -29.34
N ASN A 7 -24.21 3.41 -28.55
CA ASN A 7 -24.39 4.00 -27.22
C ASN A 7 -23.54 3.34 -26.12
N LEU A 8 -23.01 2.14 -26.36
CA LEU A 8 -22.11 1.42 -25.44
C LEU A 8 -20.63 1.58 -25.81
N ILE A 9 -20.34 2.26 -26.91
CA ILE A 9 -18.97 2.60 -27.31
C ILE A 9 -18.63 3.96 -26.69
N SER A 10 -17.77 3.96 -25.66
CA SER A 10 -17.26 5.20 -25.07
C SER A 10 -16.55 6.02 -26.16
N ARG A 11 -17.04 7.24 -26.42
CA ARG A 11 -16.50 8.14 -27.46
C ARG A 11 -15.10 8.70 -27.16
N ASN A 12 -14.56 8.42 -25.97
CA ASN A 12 -13.19 8.79 -25.61
C ASN A 12 -12.26 7.59 -25.82
N VAL A 13 -11.98 7.26 -27.08
CA VAL A 13 -10.78 6.49 -27.42
C VAL A 13 -9.60 7.46 -27.40
N GLN A 14 -9.26 7.95 -26.20
CA GLN A 14 -7.92 8.44 -25.97
C GLN A 14 -7.01 7.21 -25.98
N HIS A 15 -5.93 7.32 -26.77
CA HIS A 15 -4.86 6.35 -26.92
C HIS A 15 -4.62 5.56 -25.63
N TYR A 16 -4.56 4.22 -25.75
CA TYR A 16 -4.16 3.29 -24.69
C TYR A 16 -2.75 3.61 -24.20
N ILE A 17 -2.62 4.61 -23.34
CA ILE A 17 -1.39 4.96 -22.65
C ILE A 17 -1.49 4.30 -21.28
N LEU A 18 -0.70 3.24 -21.08
CA LEU A 18 -0.38 2.53 -19.83
C LEU A 18 -1.55 2.42 -18.85
N SER A 19 -2.20 1.26 -18.78
CA SER A 19 -3.39 1.02 -17.97
C SER A 19 -3.19 1.34 -16.47
N HIS A 20 -3.71 2.48 -16.03
CA HIS A 20 -4.00 2.80 -14.64
C HIS A 20 -5.47 2.41 -14.39
N GLY A 21 -5.75 1.67 -13.31
CA GLY A 21 -7.10 1.21 -12.98
C GLY A 21 -7.16 -0.26 -12.58
N PHE A 22 -8.33 -0.87 -12.79
CA PHE A 22 -8.59 -2.27 -12.46
C PHE A 22 -8.20 -3.20 -13.62
N PHE A 23 -7.61 -4.35 -13.30
CA PHE A 23 -7.16 -5.33 -14.29
C PHE A 23 -7.29 -6.76 -13.79
N PHE A 24 -7.37 -7.70 -14.73
CA PHE A 24 -7.16 -9.12 -14.45
C PHE A 24 -5.69 -9.46 -14.63
N ASP A 25 -5.17 -10.36 -13.80
CA ASP A 25 -3.84 -10.91 -14.00
C ASP A 25 -3.72 -11.55 -15.39
N ASN A 26 -2.70 -11.17 -16.15
CA ASN A 26 -2.57 -11.61 -17.54
C ASN A 26 -2.30 -13.10 -17.64
N GLU A 27 -1.42 -13.64 -16.80
CA GLU A 27 -1.06 -15.06 -16.87
C GLU A 27 -2.28 -15.95 -16.57
N SER A 28 -3.01 -15.63 -15.50
CA SER A 28 -4.23 -16.33 -15.12
C SER A 28 -5.31 -16.19 -16.18
N LYS A 29 -5.48 -15.00 -16.76
CA LYS A 29 -6.48 -14.72 -17.80
C LYS A 29 -6.20 -15.50 -19.08
N GLU A 30 -4.96 -15.49 -19.59
CA GLU A 30 -4.61 -16.24 -20.80
C GLU A 30 -4.79 -17.75 -20.58
N LYS A 31 -4.38 -18.29 -19.43
CA LYS A 31 -4.64 -19.69 -19.05
C LYS A 31 -6.13 -20.07 -19.10
N GLN A 32 -7.00 -19.19 -18.60
CA GLN A 32 -8.44 -19.43 -18.64
C GLN A 32 -9.01 -19.32 -20.06
N LEU A 33 -8.52 -18.37 -20.87
CA LEU A 33 -8.92 -18.24 -22.26
C LEU A 33 -8.57 -19.50 -23.07
N ASP A 34 -7.36 -20.02 -22.91
CA ASP A 34 -6.89 -21.22 -23.60
C ASP A 34 -7.68 -22.46 -23.15
N PHE A 35 -7.82 -22.68 -21.84
CA PHE A 35 -8.60 -23.79 -21.28
C PHE A 35 -10.05 -23.78 -21.76
N PHE A 36 -10.70 -22.61 -21.75
CA PHE A 36 -12.08 -22.48 -22.17
C PHE A 36 -12.26 -22.71 -23.68
N TRP A 37 -11.30 -22.26 -24.49
CA TRP A 37 -11.27 -22.54 -25.92
C TRP A 37 -11.10 -24.05 -26.20
N GLU A 38 -10.16 -24.71 -25.52
CA GLU A 38 -9.92 -26.15 -25.69
C GLU A 38 -11.15 -26.99 -25.30
N MET A 39 -11.85 -26.60 -24.25
CA MET A 39 -13.00 -27.37 -23.74
C MET A 39 -14.29 -27.13 -24.53
N LEU A 40 -14.53 -25.91 -25.02
CA LEU A 40 -15.83 -25.52 -25.61
C LEU A 40 -15.75 -25.01 -27.05
N GLY A 41 -14.57 -24.69 -27.58
CA GLY A 41 -14.41 -24.14 -28.93
C GLY A 41 -15.02 -22.74 -29.12
N ILE A 42 -15.18 -21.96 -28.04
CA ILE A 42 -15.82 -20.63 -28.06
C ILE A 42 -14.76 -19.53 -27.96
N ARG A 43 -14.78 -18.58 -28.90
CA ARG A 43 -13.90 -17.41 -28.84
C ARG A 43 -14.45 -16.36 -27.89
N VAL A 44 -13.69 -16.07 -26.84
CA VAL A 44 -14.01 -15.06 -25.83
C VAL A 44 -13.17 -13.80 -26.08
N HIS A 45 -13.67 -12.64 -25.66
CA HIS A 45 -12.94 -11.39 -25.80
C HIS A 45 -11.68 -11.37 -24.91
N ARG A 46 -10.58 -10.77 -25.40
CA ARG A 46 -9.26 -10.77 -24.73
C ARG A 46 -9.20 -10.10 -23.36
N ASN A 47 -10.22 -9.29 -23.03
CA ASN A 47 -10.36 -8.60 -21.75
C ASN A 47 -11.41 -9.27 -20.85
N THR A 48 -11.62 -10.57 -21.01
CA THR A 48 -12.58 -11.36 -20.24
C THR A 48 -11.87 -12.56 -19.66
N VAL A 49 -12.25 -12.95 -18.44
CA VAL A 49 -11.83 -14.19 -17.81
C VAL A 49 -13.00 -15.17 -17.92
N PRO A 50 -13.00 -16.12 -18.88
CA PRO A 50 -14.05 -17.11 -18.96
C PRO A 50 -13.83 -18.18 -17.89
N ILE A 51 -14.92 -18.64 -17.26
CA ILE A 51 -14.86 -19.61 -16.18
C ILE A 51 -15.95 -20.65 -16.45
N LEU A 52 -15.58 -21.92 -16.37
CA LEU A 52 -16.52 -23.03 -16.38
C LEU A 52 -16.63 -23.59 -14.96
N LEU A 53 -17.84 -23.57 -14.39
CA LEU A 53 -18.11 -24.08 -13.04
C LEU A 53 -18.92 -25.37 -13.13
N TYR A 54 -18.43 -26.44 -12.50
CA TYR A 54 -19.23 -27.65 -12.29
C TYR A 54 -20.18 -27.49 -11.09
N PRO A 55 -21.24 -28.30 -10.99
CA PRO A 55 -22.16 -28.25 -9.86
C PRO A 55 -21.42 -28.35 -8.51
N GLY A 56 -21.71 -27.40 -7.61
CA GLY A 56 -21.08 -27.33 -6.28
C GLY A 56 -19.68 -26.72 -6.25
N GLN A 57 -19.13 -26.27 -7.38
CA GLN A 57 -17.84 -25.57 -7.41
C GLN A 57 -17.97 -24.07 -7.21
N SER A 58 -16.96 -23.51 -6.57
CA SER A 58 -16.75 -22.06 -6.41
C SER A 58 -15.43 -21.67 -7.04
N TYR A 59 -15.37 -20.49 -7.64
CA TYR A 59 -14.15 -19.93 -8.23
C TYR A 59 -13.96 -18.48 -7.79
N SER A 60 -12.73 -18.16 -7.40
CA SER A 60 -12.34 -16.81 -6.97
C SER A 60 -11.62 -16.09 -8.10
N VAL A 61 -12.16 -14.96 -8.52
CA VAL A 61 -11.52 -14.09 -9.52
C VAL A 61 -10.76 -12.98 -8.79
N TYR A 62 -9.45 -12.91 -9.03
CA TYR A 62 -8.62 -11.83 -8.48
C TYR A 62 -8.61 -10.64 -9.44
N ILE A 63 -8.86 -9.45 -8.89
CA ILE A 63 -8.86 -8.19 -9.62
C ILE A 63 -7.76 -7.32 -9.02
N GLY A 64 -6.77 -7.00 -9.83
CA GLY A 64 -5.71 -6.07 -9.48
C GLY A 64 -6.18 -4.62 -9.63
N PHE A 65 -5.58 -3.73 -8.84
CA PHE A 65 -5.76 -2.29 -8.98
C PHE A 65 -4.41 -1.60 -8.87
N HIS A 66 -4.12 -0.69 -9.79
CA HIS A 66 -2.90 0.11 -9.79
C HIS A 66 -3.18 1.54 -10.25
N THR A 67 -2.64 2.52 -9.55
CA THR A 67 -2.70 3.95 -9.90
C THR A 67 -1.44 4.67 -9.42
N TYR A 68 -1.08 5.78 -10.07
CA TYR A 68 -0.03 6.71 -9.61
C TYR A 68 -0.57 7.93 -8.88
N ASP A 69 -1.89 8.14 -8.89
CA ASP A 69 -2.53 9.26 -8.19
C ASP A 69 -3.22 8.81 -6.90
N THR A 70 -3.67 9.78 -6.10
CA THR A 70 -4.44 9.53 -4.88
C THR A 70 -5.94 9.70 -5.09
N ASN A 71 -6.40 9.69 -6.36
CA ASN A 71 -7.80 9.91 -6.69
C ASN A 71 -8.61 8.62 -6.51
N VAL A 72 -9.92 8.78 -6.38
CA VAL A 72 -10.86 7.65 -6.38
C VAL A 72 -11.09 7.22 -7.83
N HIS A 73 -10.86 5.94 -8.10
CA HIS A 73 -11.13 5.27 -9.36
C HIS A 73 -12.32 4.34 -9.21
N SER A 74 -13.13 4.22 -10.26
CA SER A 74 -14.28 3.32 -10.29
C SER A 74 -14.39 2.60 -11.62
N ALA A 75 -14.83 1.36 -11.59
CA ALA A 75 -15.07 0.55 -12.76
C ALA A 75 -16.28 -0.36 -12.56
N PHE A 76 -16.75 -0.98 -13.64
CA PHE A 76 -17.80 -1.99 -13.58
C PHE A 76 -17.22 -3.33 -13.99
N LEU A 77 -17.36 -4.32 -13.12
CA LEU A 77 -17.16 -5.73 -13.43
C LEU A 77 -18.48 -6.28 -13.96
N LEU A 78 -18.46 -6.75 -15.21
CA LEU A 78 -19.61 -7.35 -15.87
C LEU A 78 -19.53 -8.87 -15.75
N LEU A 79 -20.48 -9.47 -15.04
CA LEU A 79 -20.58 -10.92 -14.88
C LEU A 79 -21.69 -11.42 -15.80
N ARG A 80 -21.31 -12.22 -16.79
CA ARG A 80 -22.24 -12.83 -17.73
C ARG A 80 -22.38 -14.31 -17.42
N ASN A 81 -23.59 -14.73 -17.09
CA ASN A 81 -23.95 -16.14 -16.99
C ASN A 81 -24.92 -16.49 -18.13
N ASN A 82 -24.82 -17.69 -18.68
CA ASN A 82 -25.72 -18.18 -19.71
C ASN A 82 -27.19 -18.28 -19.22
N LEU A 83 -27.44 -18.34 -17.90
CA LEU A 83 -28.78 -18.41 -17.30
C LEU A 83 -29.33 -17.05 -16.82
N THR A 84 -28.49 -16.14 -16.30
CA THR A 84 -28.93 -14.86 -15.68
C THR A 84 -28.60 -13.60 -16.50
N ILE A 85 -28.20 -13.77 -17.77
CA ILE A 85 -27.92 -12.70 -18.76
C ILE A 85 -26.76 -11.79 -18.38
N LEU A 86 -26.89 -10.92 -17.37
CA LEU A 86 -25.83 -9.97 -16.99
C LEU A 86 -26.05 -9.43 -15.57
N GLU A 87 -25.00 -9.52 -14.75
CA GLU A 87 -24.88 -8.86 -13.45
C GLU A 87 -23.73 -7.86 -13.47
N VAL A 88 -23.84 -6.80 -12.68
CA VAL A 88 -22.86 -5.71 -12.65
C VAL A 88 -22.42 -5.46 -11.22
N VAL A 89 -21.11 -5.52 -10.99
CA VAL A 89 -20.49 -5.17 -9.71
C VAL A 89 -19.69 -3.89 -9.89
N GLN A 90 -19.99 -2.87 -9.08
CA GLN A 90 -19.20 -1.64 -9.05
C GLN A 90 -17.93 -1.87 -8.23
N LEU A 91 -16.80 -1.64 -8.88
CA LEU A 91 -15.49 -1.60 -8.23
C LEU A 91 -15.14 -0.16 -7.90
N ARG A 92 -14.63 0.06 -6.70
CA ARG A 92 -14.14 1.37 -6.24
C ARG A 92 -12.84 1.18 -5.50
N ALA A 93 -11.83 1.96 -5.88
CA ALA A 93 -10.51 1.93 -5.27
C ALA A 93 -9.91 3.33 -5.29
N GLN A 94 -8.94 3.57 -4.41
CA GLN A 94 -8.27 4.85 -4.32
C GLN A 94 -6.79 4.58 -4.06
N GLY A 95 -5.92 5.27 -4.80
CA GLY A 95 -4.50 5.26 -4.48
C GLY A 95 -4.25 6.04 -3.20
N ALA A 96 -3.26 5.64 -2.43
CA ALA A 96 -2.96 6.27 -1.15
C ALA A 96 -1.48 6.62 -1.04
N LEU A 97 -1.21 7.78 -0.44
CA LEU A 97 0.15 8.28 -0.26
C LEU A 97 0.62 7.99 1.18
N PRO A 98 1.70 7.22 1.36
CA PRO A 98 2.29 7.05 2.68
C PRO A 98 2.87 8.38 3.16
N LEU A 99 2.36 8.89 4.28
CA LEU A 99 2.85 10.12 4.90
C LEU A 99 3.13 9.87 6.38
N PHE A 100 4.37 10.07 6.78
CA PHE A 100 4.84 9.88 8.15
C PHE A 100 5.50 11.15 8.67
N LYS A 101 5.36 11.43 9.97
CA LYS A 101 6.12 12.48 10.64
C LYS A 101 6.81 11.94 11.88
N PHE A 102 8.06 12.34 12.09
CA PHE A 102 8.80 12.07 13.31
C PHE A 102 9.31 13.38 13.90
N GLY A 103 8.99 13.66 15.16
CA GLY A 103 9.34 14.93 15.80
C GLY A 103 8.77 16.14 15.04
N ASN A 104 7.53 16.02 14.53
CA ASN A 104 6.85 17.00 13.66
C ASN A 104 7.51 17.28 12.30
N ARG A 105 8.50 16.47 11.90
CA ARG A 105 9.22 16.64 10.63
C ARG A 105 8.86 15.54 9.64
N LYS A 106 8.88 15.88 8.35
CA LYS A 106 8.71 14.91 7.25
C LYS A 106 9.97 14.03 7.12
N PRO A 107 9.87 12.84 6.51
CA PRO A 107 11.04 12.01 6.22
C PRO A 107 12.03 12.79 5.34
N GLY A 108 13.32 12.59 5.54
CA GLY A 108 14.37 13.31 4.80
C GLY A 108 14.67 14.73 5.31
N SER A 109 14.08 15.16 6.42
CA SER A 109 14.47 16.43 7.06
C SER A 109 15.93 16.41 7.51
N LEU A 110 16.71 17.42 7.09
CA LEU A 110 18.12 17.59 7.49
C LEU A 110 18.30 18.11 8.92
N GLN A 111 17.24 18.60 9.56
CA GLN A 111 17.34 19.09 10.94
C GLN A 111 17.48 17.91 11.91
N PRO A 112 18.54 17.88 12.75
CA PRO A 112 18.76 16.81 13.71
C PRO A 112 17.79 16.90 14.89
N LEU A 113 17.56 15.76 15.55
CA LEU A 113 16.85 15.73 16.83
C LEU A 113 17.81 16.19 17.92
N THR A 114 17.46 17.27 18.61
CA THR A 114 18.31 17.85 19.64
C THR A 114 17.91 17.33 21.01
N PHE A 115 18.90 17.02 21.83
CA PHE A 115 18.73 16.74 23.25
C PHE A 115 19.31 17.91 24.02
N ASP A 116 18.49 18.55 24.85
CA ASP A 116 18.92 19.72 25.61
C ASP A 116 19.39 19.24 26.98
N MET A 117 20.67 19.48 27.28
CA MET A 117 21.23 19.29 28.62
C MET A 117 21.00 20.55 29.44
N THR A 118 20.53 20.39 30.67
CA THR A 118 20.29 21.47 31.62
C THR A 118 21.07 21.18 32.90
N ASP A 119 21.34 22.21 33.70
CA ASP A 119 22.09 22.07 34.96
C ASP A 119 21.50 21.01 35.90
N LYS A 120 20.18 20.78 35.83
CA LYS A 120 19.51 19.72 36.59
C LYS A 120 20.05 18.33 36.30
N HIS A 121 20.42 18.05 35.05
CA HIS A 121 21.01 16.77 34.65
C HIS A 121 22.46 16.62 35.14
N LEU A 122 23.15 17.74 35.42
CA LEU A 122 24.57 17.75 35.82
C LEU A 122 24.77 17.75 37.35
N ARG A 123 23.71 17.83 38.15
CA ARG A 123 23.77 17.91 39.62
C ARG A 123 24.52 16.74 40.28
N ASP A 124 24.44 15.55 39.68
CA ASP A 124 25.11 14.36 40.21
C ASP A 124 26.63 14.38 39.95
N CYS A 125 27.09 15.12 38.93
CA CYS A 125 28.51 15.35 38.68
C CYS A 125 29.13 16.28 39.74
N GLU A 126 28.36 17.21 40.31
CA GLU A 126 28.85 18.13 41.36
C GLU A 126 29.00 17.41 42.70
N ARG A 127 28.06 16.51 43.05
CA ARG A 127 28.05 15.78 44.33
C ARG A 127 29.10 14.67 44.39
N GLN A 128 29.41 14.01 43.27
CA GLN A 128 30.35 12.87 43.25
C GLN A 128 31.82 13.26 43.31
N LYS A 129 32.19 14.52 43.02
CA LYS A 129 33.57 15.01 43.17
C LYS A 129 34.13 14.87 44.59
N GLN A 130 33.28 14.62 45.59
CA GLN A 130 33.69 14.57 46.99
C GLN A 130 33.94 13.14 47.53
N TYR A 131 33.39 12.06 46.93
CA TYR A 131 33.45 10.72 47.58
C TYR A 131 33.44 9.44 46.69
N SER A 132 33.58 9.49 45.35
CA SER A 132 33.54 8.24 44.55
C SER A 132 34.36 8.28 43.24
N THR A 133 35.03 7.18 42.91
CA THR A 133 35.78 6.91 41.66
C THR A 133 34.89 6.42 40.49
N SER A 134 33.58 6.31 40.70
CA SER A 134 32.61 5.87 39.67
C SER A 134 32.18 7.04 38.79
N GLN A 135 32.09 6.82 37.47
CA GLN A 135 31.52 7.82 36.55
C GLN A 135 30.05 8.12 36.90
N PRO A 136 29.60 9.39 36.82
CA PRO A 136 28.21 9.76 37.04
C PRO A 136 27.33 9.25 35.90
N ASN A 137 26.20 8.62 36.23
CA ASN A 137 25.22 8.16 35.26
C ASN A 137 24.35 9.34 34.77
N LEU A 138 24.84 10.09 33.78
CA LEU A 138 24.10 11.16 33.13
C LEU A 138 23.05 10.58 32.17
N THR A 139 21.77 10.67 32.53
CA THR A 139 20.66 10.27 31.65
C THR A 139 19.85 11.49 31.20
N VAL A 140 19.76 11.68 29.88
CA VAL A 140 18.89 12.69 29.26
C VAL A 140 17.76 11.96 28.53
N LYS A 141 16.52 12.36 28.80
CA LYS A 141 15.34 11.78 28.14
C LYS A 141 14.58 12.86 27.39
N ARG A 142 14.33 12.62 26.10
CA ARG A 142 13.44 13.44 25.28
C ARG A 142 12.43 12.55 24.58
N THR A 143 11.19 13.01 24.53
CA THR A 143 10.10 12.31 23.83
C THR A 143 9.93 12.91 22.44
N PHE A 144 9.83 12.06 21.43
CA PHE A 144 9.49 12.43 20.06
C PHE A 144 8.21 11.73 19.64
N THR A 145 7.34 12.44 18.92
CA THR A 145 6.11 11.87 18.38
C THR A 145 6.36 11.32 16.98
N ALA A 146 6.08 10.04 16.81
CA ALA A 146 5.90 9.39 15.52
C ALA A 146 4.41 9.42 15.15
N ARG A 147 4.07 9.95 13.98
CA ARG A 147 2.68 10.09 13.55
C ARG A 147 2.52 9.64 12.10
N ASN A 148 1.66 8.66 11.89
CA ASN A 148 1.09 8.41 10.58
C ASN A 148 0.07 9.52 10.27
N ILE A 149 0.31 10.26 9.20
CA ILE A 149 -0.57 11.35 8.74
C ILE A 149 -1.12 11.07 7.32
N GLY A 150 -0.85 9.89 6.77
CA GLY A 150 -1.38 9.43 5.50
C GLY A 150 -2.50 8.40 5.68
N ASP A 151 -3.06 7.96 4.57
CA ASP A 151 -4.25 7.10 4.53
C ASP A 151 -3.93 5.59 4.50
N VAL A 152 -2.66 5.23 4.62
CA VAL A 152 -2.17 3.85 4.64
C VAL A 152 -1.55 3.50 5.98
N THR A 153 -1.75 2.26 6.41
CA THR A 153 -1.10 1.71 7.61
C THR A 153 0.42 1.69 7.44
N ILE A 154 1.13 2.13 8.47
CA ILE A 154 2.59 2.12 8.53
C ILE A 154 3.02 1.20 9.67
N TYR A 155 3.98 0.32 9.38
CA TYR A 155 4.61 -0.55 10.37
C TYR A 155 6.02 -0.04 10.69
N ILE A 156 6.37 0.00 11.97
CA ILE A 156 7.71 0.38 12.43
C ILE A 156 8.45 -0.91 12.79
N ASN A 157 9.43 -1.29 11.97
CA ASN A 157 10.14 -2.56 12.13
C ASN A 157 11.38 -2.41 13.02
N SER A 158 12.08 -1.28 12.92
CA SER A 158 13.28 -0.99 13.69
C SER A 158 13.45 0.52 13.88
N PHE A 159 14.31 0.89 14.84
CA PHE A 159 14.73 2.26 15.07
C PHE A 159 16.25 2.31 15.09
N HIS A 160 16.81 3.15 14.21
CA HIS A 160 18.25 3.31 14.06
C HIS A 160 18.64 4.76 14.34
N ILE A 161 19.77 4.95 15.01
CA ILE A 161 20.42 6.25 15.19
C ILE A 161 21.81 6.12 14.60
N ASN A 162 22.13 6.91 13.57
CA ASN A 162 23.39 6.81 12.81
C ASN A 162 23.68 5.36 12.35
N ASP A 163 22.68 4.73 11.72
CA ASP A 163 22.69 3.34 11.22
C ASP A 163 22.83 2.23 12.29
N LEU A 164 23.06 2.59 13.55
CA LEU A 164 23.14 1.66 14.67
C LEU A 164 21.75 1.42 15.25
N LEU A 165 21.43 0.14 15.48
CA LEU A 165 20.17 -0.27 16.08
C LEU A 165 20.06 0.30 17.50
N CYS A 166 18.90 0.84 17.83
CA CYS A 166 18.63 1.30 19.20
C CYS A 166 18.42 0.10 20.13
N GLU A 167 19.18 0.03 21.23
CA GLU A 167 19.11 -1.07 22.21
C GLU A 167 18.62 -0.56 23.59
N GLY A 168 17.66 -1.23 24.22
CA GLY A 168 17.15 -0.87 25.55
C GLY A 168 16.44 0.51 25.61
N TYR A 169 16.86 1.38 26.55
CA TYR A 169 16.30 2.74 26.75
C TYR A 169 17.03 3.85 25.96
N GLY A 170 17.99 3.53 25.09
CA GLY A 170 18.74 4.56 24.33
C GLY A 170 20.05 4.06 23.70
N PHE A 171 21.03 4.95 23.56
CA PHE A 171 22.41 4.66 23.16
C PHE A 171 23.27 4.51 24.43
N LYS A 172 24.21 3.57 24.44
CA LYS A 172 25.25 3.48 25.48
C LYS A 172 26.56 4.06 24.96
#